data_AF-A0A1B2ZB54-F1
#
_entry.id   AF-A0A1B2ZB54-F1
#
_cell.length_a   1.000
_cell.length_b   1.000
_cell.length_c   1.000
_cell.angle_alpha   90.00
_cell.angle_beta   90.00
_cell.angle_gamma   90.00
#
_symmetry.space_group_name_H-M   'P 1'
#
loop_
_entity.id
_entity.type
_entity.pdbx_description
1 polymer ?
#
loop_
_entity_poly.entity_id
_entity_poly.type
_entity_poly.pdbx_seq_one_letter_code
_entity_poly.pdbx_strand_id
1 'polypeptide(L)' 'MNLHSLKPAEGSVKNRKRIARGQGSGRGGTSTKGHKGAQSRTGYSKSVGFEGGQMPLQRRVPKFGFKNPTRVE' A
#
# COMPACT_ATOMS: atom_id res chain seq x y z
N MET A 1 -6.01 23.37 -32.60
CA MET A 1 -5.41 22.93 -31.33
C MET A 1 -4.00 22.45 -31.63
N ASN A 2 -2.98 23.18 -31.18
CA ASN A 2 -1.58 22.86 -31.45
C ASN A 2 -0.98 22.10 -30.26
N LEU A 3 -0.02 21.22 -30.50
CA LEU A 3 0.58 20.37 -29.46
C LEU A 3 1.16 21.18 -28.28
N HIS A 4 1.64 22.41 -28.53
CA HIS A 4 2.22 23.30 -27.52
C HIS A 4 1.20 23.94 -26.56
N SER A 5 -0.09 23.89 -26.88
CA SER A 5 -1.17 24.55 -26.13
C SER A 5 -1.95 23.61 -25.20
N LEU A 6 -1.60 22.32 -25.19
CA LEU A 6 -2.26 21.31 -24.38
C LEU A 6 -1.92 21.53 -22.89
N LYS A 7 -2.96 21.78 -22.08
CA LYS A 7 -2.85 21.86 -20.63
C LYS A 7 -3.76 20.80 -19.98
N PRO A 8 -3.26 20.05 -19.00
CA PRO A 8 -4.09 19.11 -18.27
C PRO A 8 -5.11 19.86 -17.41
N ALA A 9 -6.21 19.19 -17.06
CA ALA A 9 -7.19 19.73 -16.12
C ALA A 9 -6.53 19.96 -14.74
N GLU A 10 -6.98 20.97 -14.02
CA GLU A 10 -6.45 21.29 -12.70
C GLU A 10 -6.58 20.09 -11.75
N GLY A 11 -5.48 19.73 -11.07
CA GLY A 11 -5.44 18.60 -10.13
C GLY A 11 -5.37 17.20 -10.77
N SER A 12 -5.45 17.08 -12.10
CA SER A 12 -5.35 15.77 -12.78
C SER A 12 -3.95 15.14 -12.70
N VAL A 13 -2.90 15.96 -12.52
CA VAL A 13 -1.51 15.51 -12.39
C VAL A 13 -0.99 15.78 -10.98
N LYS A 14 -0.51 14.73 -10.31
CA LYS A 14 0.09 14.81 -8.97
C LYS A 14 1.57 14.41 -9.02
N ASN A 15 2.41 15.17 -8.33
CA ASN A 15 3.84 14.85 -8.23
C ASN A 15 4.06 13.58 -7.42
N ARG A 16 4.87 12.66 -7.95
CA ARG A 16 5.21 11.40 -7.27
C ARG A 16 6.08 11.67 -6.05
N LYS A 17 5.84 10.91 -4.97
CA LYS A 17 6.71 10.90 -3.79
C LYS A 17 8.12 10.41 -4.17
N ARG A 18 9.13 11.28 -4.07
CA ARG A 18 10.56 10.94 -4.18
C ARG A 18 11.14 10.85 -2.77
N ILE A 19 11.53 9.66 -2.34
CA ILE A 19 12.12 9.42 -1.01
C ILE A 19 13.64 9.57 -1.03
N ALA A 20 14.26 9.81 0.14
CA ALA A 20 15.71 9.91 0.30
C ALA A 20 16.35 11.02 -0.56
N ARG A 21 15.78 12.23 -0.56
CA ARG A 21 16.31 13.40 -1.31
C ARG A 21 16.58 14.59 -0.38
N GLY A 22 17.36 14.34 0.67
CA GLY A 22 17.77 15.35 1.65
C GLY A 22 16.69 15.74 2.66
N GLN A 23 17.08 16.51 3.69
CA GLN A 23 16.20 16.91 4.78
C GLN A 23 15.09 17.87 4.34
N GLY A 24 15.39 18.78 3.41
CA GLY A 24 14.40 19.73 2.86
C GLY A 24 13.23 19.05 2.14
N SER A 25 13.36 17.78 1.74
CA SER A 25 12.24 17.00 1.19
C SER A 25 11.23 16.51 2.24
N GLY A 26 11.53 16.66 3.53
CA GLY A 26 10.80 16.06 4.66
C GLY A 26 10.81 14.52 4.67
N ARG A 27 11.57 13.92 3.74
CA ARG A 27 11.62 12.49 3.46
C ARG A 27 13.06 12.00 3.31
N GLY A 28 14.00 12.78 3.83
CA GLY A 28 15.41 12.42 3.99
C GLY A 28 15.63 11.45 5.14
N GLY A 29 16.90 11.12 5.40
CA GLY A 29 17.29 10.21 6.48
C GLY A 29 16.67 8.82 6.33
N THR A 30 15.79 8.46 7.25
CA THR A 30 15.14 7.12 7.30
C THR A 30 14.14 6.87 6.18
N SER A 31 13.98 7.79 5.23
CA SER A 31 13.14 7.60 4.05
C SER A 31 11.70 7.25 4.42
N THR A 32 11.18 7.86 5.49
CA THR A 32 9.84 7.61 6.06
C THR A 32 9.62 6.21 6.64
N LYS A 33 10.66 5.40 6.81
CA LYS A 33 10.57 4.04 7.38
C LYS A 33 10.80 3.97 8.90
N GLY A 34 11.18 5.07 9.54
CA GLY A 34 11.56 5.08 10.95
C GLY A 34 12.91 4.39 11.19
N HIS A 35 13.23 4.13 12.47
CA HIS A 35 14.49 3.52 12.87
C HIS A 35 14.31 2.04 13.24
N LYS A 36 15.15 1.17 12.66
CA LYS A 36 15.23 -0.27 12.97
C LYS A 36 13.88 -1.00 12.76
N GLY A 37 13.76 -2.21 13.30
CA GLY A 37 12.60 -3.07 13.13
C GLY A 37 12.61 -3.83 11.80
N ALA A 38 11.73 -4.83 11.68
CA ALA A 38 11.65 -5.66 10.49
C ALA A 38 11.19 -4.84 9.27
N GLN A 39 10.20 -3.95 9.44
CA GLN A 39 9.65 -3.09 8.39
C GLN A 39 10.64 -2.10 7.77
N SER A 40 11.69 -1.70 8.50
CA SER A 40 12.70 -0.80 7.93
C SER A 40 13.66 -1.53 6.98
N ARG A 41 13.75 -2.87 7.05
CA ARG A 41 14.70 -3.67 6.27
C ARG A 41 14.24 -3.84 4.84
N THR A 42 15.21 -4.01 3.94
CA THR A 42 14.96 -4.33 2.53
C THR A 42 14.34 -5.71 2.43
N GLY A 43 13.31 -5.86 1.59
CA GLY A 43 12.66 -7.16 1.36
C GLY A 43 11.73 -7.62 2.50
N TYR A 44 11.42 -6.76 3.48
CA TYR A 44 10.43 -7.13 4.48
C TYR A 44 9.06 -7.37 3.84
N SER A 45 8.55 -8.57 4.04
CA SER A 45 7.18 -8.94 3.70
C SER A 45 6.57 -9.64 4.90
N LYS A 46 5.33 -9.25 5.22
CA LYS A 46 4.49 -9.95 6.19
C LYS A 46 3.38 -10.65 5.41
N SER A 47 3.10 -11.91 5.72
CA SER A 47 1.89 -12.56 5.19
C SER A 47 0.66 -11.76 5.63
N VAL A 48 -0.26 -11.49 4.70
CA VAL A 48 -1.42 -10.59 4.90
C VAL A 48 -2.27 -11.01 6.12
N GLY A 49 -2.31 -12.29 6.46
CA GLY A 49 -3.02 -12.82 7.62
C GLY A 49 -2.15 -13.14 8.84
N PHE A 50 -0.89 -12.73 8.90
CA PHE A 50 -0.04 -13.01 10.06
C PHE A 50 -0.38 -12.07 11.23
N GLU A 51 -0.62 -12.62 12.42
CA GLU A 51 -0.97 -11.84 13.62
C GLU A 51 0.14 -11.88 14.69
N GLY A 52 1.39 -12.14 14.30
CA GLY A 52 2.53 -12.10 15.24
C GLY A 52 2.73 -13.37 16.07
N GLY A 53 2.03 -14.46 15.73
CA GLY A 53 2.07 -15.75 16.45
C GLY A 53 0.68 -16.20 16.91
N GLN A 54 -0.27 -15.27 16.99
CA GLN A 54 -1.67 -15.58 17.22
C GLN A 54 -2.28 -16.36 16.04
N MET A 55 -3.22 -17.25 16.35
CA MET A 55 -4.02 -17.93 15.33
C MET A 55 -4.84 -16.90 14.53
N PRO A 56 -4.62 -16.78 13.21
CA PRO A 56 -5.29 -15.76 12.40
C PRO A 56 -6.81 -15.88 12.40
N LEU A 57 -7.51 -14.76 12.23
CA LEU A 57 -8.97 -14.72 12.18
C LEU A 57 -9.57 -15.74 11.18
N GLN A 58 -8.99 -15.86 9.99
CA GLN A 58 -9.39 -16.81 8.94
C GLN A 58 -9.33 -18.30 9.37
N ARG A 59 -8.60 -18.63 10.44
CA ARG A 59 -8.55 -19.97 11.04
C ARG A 59 -9.42 -20.09 12.29
N ARG A 60 -9.65 -18.98 12.99
CA ARG A 60 -10.48 -18.94 14.21
C ARG A 60 -11.97 -19.06 13.91
N VAL A 61 -12.41 -18.42 12.82
CA VAL A 61 -13.83 -18.40 12.44
C VAL A 61 -14.16 -19.65 11.63
N PRO A 62 -15.26 -20.37 11.95
CA PRO A 62 -15.67 -21.52 11.17
C PRO A 62 -16.09 -21.08 9.76
N LYS A 63 -15.86 -21.95 8.77
CA LYS A 63 -16.43 -21.77 7.43
C LYS A 63 -17.92 -22.06 7.50
N PHE A 64 -18.73 -21.23 6.85
CA PHE A 64 -20.18 -21.40 6.79
C PHE A 64 -20.72 -21.15 5.38
N GLY A 65 -21.84 -21.80 5.04
CA GLY A 65 -22.54 -21.63 3.77
C GLY A 65 -22.01 -22.47 2.61
N PHE A 66 -22.62 -22.27 1.44
CA PHE A 66 -22.25 -22.87 0.15
C PHE A 66 -22.56 -21.87 -0.98
N LYS A 67 -21.89 -22.01 -2.13
CA LYS A 67 -22.14 -21.15 -3.31
C LYS A 67 -23.23 -21.78 -4.18
N ASN A 68 -24.40 -21.16 -4.27
CA ASN A 68 -25.45 -21.59 -5.20
C ASN A 68 -25.15 -21.08 -6.62
N PRO A 69 -24.91 -21.96 -7.61
CA PRO A 69 -24.61 -21.54 -8.98
C PRO A 69 -25.80 -20.94 -9.75
N THR A 70 -27.04 -21.11 -9.29
CA THR A 70 -28.26 -20.62 -9.99
C THR A 70 -28.86 -19.35 -9.40
N ARG A 71 -28.16 -18.68 -8.48
CA ARG A 71 -28.66 -17.44 -7.86
C ARG A 71 -28.60 -16.27 -8.86
N VAL A 72 -29.76 -15.74 -9.21
CA VAL A 72 -29.92 -14.48 -9.98
C VAL A 72 -30.17 -13.36 -8.97
N GLU A 73 -29.31 -12.36 -8.94
CA GLU A 73 -29.51 -11.09 -8.21
C GLU A 73 -30.15 -10.03 -9.11
#